data_AF-A0A7S1LQK0-F1
#
_entry.id   AF-A0A7S1LQK0-F1
#
_cell.length_a   1.000
_cell.length_b   1.000
_cell.length_c   1.000
_cell.angle_alpha   90.00
_cell.angle_beta   90.00
_cell.angle_gamma   90.00
#
_symmetry.space_group_name_H-M   'P 1'
#
loop_
_entity.id
_entity.type
_entity.pdbx_description
1 polymer ?
#
loop_
_entity_poly.entity_id
_entity_poly.type
_entity_poly.pdbx_seq_one_letter_code
_entity_poly.pdbx_strand_id
1 'polypeptide(L)'
;LARIAAICGPFPEEMLHSGRHTSVFVTAHGAVYEYPSVEVDGHKIEGELTFHFPRPTTLEHLAGCDDADYIDFLKQCLTVDPTKRPTAQELLAHPFLRDAPDTRVGSGSVPQHPQQQSGSPKGAQGGAPPTDDA
;
A
#
# COMPACT_ATOMS: atom_id res chain seq x y z
N LEU A 1 9.51 6.90 -5.52
CA LEU A 1 8.98 8.18 -6.07
C LEU A 1 8.84 8.16 -7.59
N ALA A 2 9.85 7.76 -8.36
CA ALA A 2 9.79 7.82 -9.83
C ALA A 2 8.61 7.04 -10.46
N ARG A 3 8.21 5.90 -9.88
CA ARG A 3 7.01 5.15 -10.35
C ARG A 3 5.70 5.91 -10.12
N ILE A 4 5.58 6.65 -9.01
CA ILE A 4 4.40 7.48 -8.75
C ILE A 4 4.36 8.61 -9.78
N ALA A 5 5.50 9.27 -10.00
CA ALA A 5 5.59 10.33 -10.99
C ALA A 5 5.33 9.86 -12.44
N ALA A 6 5.65 8.60 -12.75
CA ALA A 6 5.37 7.98 -14.04
C ALA A 6 3.87 7.81 -14.32
N ILE A 7 3.05 7.65 -13.28
CA ILE A 7 1.61 7.40 -13.38
C ILE A 7 0.84 8.71 -13.17
N CYS A 8 1.17 9.45 -12.12
CA CYS A 8 0.41 10.63 -11.68
C CYS A 8 0.97 11.96 -12.19
N GLY A 9 2.08 11.95 -12.94
CA GLY A 9 2.79 13.14 -13.38
C GLY A 9 3.78 13.68 -12.33
N PRO A 10 4.49 14.79 -12.65
CA PRO A 10 5.50 15.34 -11.76
C PRO A 10 4.89 15.84 -10.44
N PHE A 11 5.67 15.76 -9.38
CA PHE A 11 5.28 16.31 -8.09
C PHE A 11 5.24 17.85 -8.15
N PRO A 12 4.19 18.51 -7.66
CA PRO A 12 4.12 19.96 -7.61
C PRO A 12 5.29 20.57 -6.83
N GLU A 13 5.82 21.68 -7.33
CA GLU A 13 6.98 22.37 -6.78
C GLU A 13 6.79 22.75 -5.29
N GLU A 14 5.62 23.26 -4.93
CA GLU A 14 5.27 23.61 -3.55
C GLU A 14 5.34 22.40 -2.60
N MET A 15 4.96 21.22 -3.09
CA MET A 15 5.01 19.98 -2.31
C MET A 15 6.45 19.52 -2.10
N LEU A 16 7.31 19.71 -3.12
CA LEU A 16 8.73 19.44 -3.00
C LEU A 16 9.40 20.40 -2.00
N HIS A 17 9.11 21.71 -2.06
CA HIS A 17 9.69 22.70 -1.15
C HIS A 17 9.28 22.54 0.31
N SER A 18 8.01 22.16 0.56
CA SER A 18 7.49 21.99 1.93
C SER A 18 7.80 20.62 2.56
N GLY A 19 8.22 19.64 1.76
CA GLY A 19 8.46 18.27 2.22
C GLY A 19 9.72 18.15 3.10
N ARG A 20 9.53 17.71 4.35
CA ARG A 20 10.62 17.50 5.34
C ARG A 20 11.77 16.62 4.83
N HIS A 21 11.45 15.63 3.99
CA HIS A 21 12.40 14.65 3.49
C HIS A 21 12.66 14.80 1.99
N THR A 22 12.19 15.87 1.34
CA THR A 22 12.35 16.02 -0.11
C THR A 22 13.81 15.96 -0.53
N SER A 23 14.68 16.68 0.18
CA SER A 23 16.11 16.75 -0.11
C SER A 23 16.86 15.43 0.07
N VAL A 24 16.22 14.37 0.58
CA VAL A 24 16.81 13.03 0.68
C VAL A 24 16.57 12.23 -0.60
N PHE A 25 15.50 12.54 -1.35
CA PHE A 25 15.05 11.72 -2.47
C PHE A 25 14.91 12.48 -3.79
N VAL A 26 14.86 13.81 -3.75
CA VAL A 26 14.56 14.64 -4.91
C VAL A 26 15.48 15.85 -4.94
N THR A 27 16.06 16.14 -6.10
CA THR A 27 16.89 17.33 -6.30
C THR A 27 16.04 18.59 -6.36
N ALA A 28 16.68 19.76 -6.28
CA ALA A 28 16.02 21.06 -6.48
C ALA A 28 15.32 21.19 -7.85
N HIS A 29 15.69 20.36 -8.84
CA HIS A 29 15.08 20.34 -10.17
C HIS A 29 14.05 19.20 -10.34
N GLY A 30 13.63 18.54 -9.26
CA GLY A 30 12.60 17.50 -9.30
C GLY A 30 13.09 16.11 -9.71
N ALA A 31 14.41 15.91 -9.88
CA ALA A 31 14.95 14.59 -10.24
C ALA A 31 15.00 13.67 -9.02
N VAL A 32 14.46 12.46 -9.15
CA VAL A 32 14.47 11.46 -8.08
C VAL A 32 15.81 10.72 -8.07
N TYR A 33 16.40 10.54 -6.89
CA TYR A 33 17.62 9.76 -6.73
C TYR A 33 17.57 8.90 -5.47
N GLU A 34 18.45 7.90 -5.41
CA GLU A 34 18.67 7.04 -4.26
C GLU A 34 20.17 7.00 -3.95
N TYR A 35 20.49 7.06 -2.66
CA TYR A 35 21.84 6.89 -2.15
C TYR A 35 21.86 5.69 -1.20
N PRO A 36 22.00 4.46 -1.73
CA PRO A 36 21.93 3.26 -0.92
C PRO A 36 23.10 3.25 0.06
N SER A 37 22.85 2.90 1.31
CA SER A 37 23.91 2.65 2.28
C SER A 37 23.72 1.28 2.88
N VAL A 38 24.77 0.46 2.84
CA VAL A 38 24.75 -0.90 3.38
C VAL A 38 25.58 -0.91 4.65
N GLU A 39 25.02 -1.47 5.72
CA GLU A 39 25.78 -1.72 6.94
C GLU A 39 26.43 -3.11 6.84
N VAL A 40 27.76 -3.15 6.91
CA VAL A 40 28.57 -4.38 6.93
C VAL A 40 29.44 -4.34 8.18
N ASP A 41 29.31 -5.32 9.06
CA ASP A 41 30.07 -5.41 10.32
C ASP A 41 30.05 -4.09 11.14
N GLY A 42 28.88 -3.44 11.20
CA GLY A 42 28.70 -2.17 11.90
C GLY A 42 29.29 -0.93 11.21
N HIS A 43 29.83 -1.07 9.99
CA HIS A 43 30.35 0.03 9.19
C HIS A 43 29.35 0.39 8.08
N LYS A 44 29.00 1.67 7.98
CA LYS A 44 28.15 2.19 6.89
C LYS A 44 28.99 2.35 5.63
N ILE A 45 28.72 1.52 4.64
CA ILE A 45 29.32 1.63 3.31
C ILE A 45 28.32 2.37 2.42
N GLU A 46 28.73 3.53 1.93
CA GLU A 46 27.93 4.31 0.99
C GLU A 46 28.04 3.69 -0.40
N GLY A 47 26.89 3.43 -1.02
CA GLY A 47 26.79 2.89 -2.36
C GLY A 47 26.82 3.98 -3.43
N GLU A 48 26.62 3.55 -4.68
CA GLU A 48 26.61 4.45 -5.83
C GLU A 48 25.31 5.26 -5.91
N LEU A 49 25.43 6.57 -6.15
CA LEU A 49 24.30 7.46 -6.39
C LEU A 49 23.55 7.03 -7.66
N THR A 50 22.27 6.69 -7.53
CA THR A 50 21.44 6.27 -8.66
C THR A 50 20.33 7.28 -8.93
N PHE A 51 20.20 7.73 -10.18
CA PHE A 51 19.09 8.57 -10.63
C PHE A 51 17.96 7.74 -11.22
N HIS A 52 16.72 8.11 -10.89
CA HIS A 52 15.53 7.45 -11.40
C HIS A 52 14.71 8.40 -12.28
N PHE A 53 14.69 8.12 -13.57
CA PHE A 53 13.89 8.85 -14.54
C PHE A 53 12.52 8.17 -14.71
N PRO A 54 11.39 8.83 -14.38
CA PRO A 54 10.06 8.28 -14.61
C PRO A 54 9.87 7.99 -16.10
N ARG A 55 9.46 6.75 -16.43
CA ARG A 55 8.97 6.44 -17.77
C ARG A 55 7.46 6.68 -17.78
N PRO A 56 6.94 7.66 -18.55
CA PRO A 56 5.52 7.95 -18.56
C PRO A 56 4.70 6.71 -18.93
N THR A 57 3.67 6.42 -18.14
CA THR A 57 2.70 5.35 -18.38
C THR A 57 1.30 5.91 -18.17
N THR A 58 0.34 5.42 -18.93
CA THR A 58 -1.06 5.84 -18.78
C THR A 58 -1.76 4.97 -17.73
N LEU A 59 -2.78 5.52 -17.07
CA LEU A 59 -3.56 4.76 -16.08
C LEU A 59 -4.35 3.65 -16.74
N GLU A 60 -4.80 3.88 -17.97
CA GLU A 60 -5.48 2.94 -18.85
C GLU A 60 -4.61 1.69 -19.07
N HIS A 61 -3.33 1.89 -19.42
CA HIS A 61 -2.37 0.80 -19.58
C HIS A 61 -2.09 0.06 -18.27
N LEU A 62 -2.04 0.77 -17.13
CA LEU A 62 -1.79 0.17 -15.82
C LEU A 62 -3.00 -0.62 -15.31
N ALA A 63 -4.20 -0.10 -15.52
CA ALA A 63 -5.48 -0.69 -15.14
C ALA A 63 -5.83 -1.90 -16.01
N GLY A 64 -5.35 -1.93 -17.26
CA GLY A 64 -5.69 -2.97 -18.22
C GLY A 64 -7.13 -2.86 -18.74
N CYS A 65 -7.75 -1.70 -18.64
CA CYS A 65 -9.08 -1.42 -19.15
C CYS A 65 -9.20 0.04 -19.63
N ASP A 66 -10.16 0.26 -20.52
CA ASP A 66 -10.46 1.57 -21.12
C ASP A 66 -11.80 2.14 -20.65
N ASP A 67 -12.28 1.71 -19.48
CA ASP A 67 -13.50 2.24 -18.86
C ASP A 67 -13.27 3.67 -18.36
N ALA A 68 -13.92 4.64 -19.01
CA ALA A 68 -13.73 6.05 -18.73
C ALA A 68 -14.07 6.43 -17.29
N ASP A 69 -15.15 5.88 -16.72
CA ASP A 69 -15.60 6.21 -15.36
C ASP A 69 -14.67 5.61 -14.32
N TYR A 70 -14.19 4.37 -14.55
CA TYR A 70 -13.20 3.75 -13.66
C TYR A 70 -11.87 4.52 -13.66
N ILE A 71 -11.39 4.89 -14.84
CA ILE A 71 -10.13 5.61 -14.98
C ILE A 71 -10.23 7.01 -14.41
N ASP A 72 -11.35 7.71 -14.60
CA ASP A 72 -11.58 9.02 -13.98
C ASP A 72 -11.61 8.93 -12.45
N PHE A 73 -12.29 7.91 -11.92
CA PHE A 73 -12.29 7.64 -10.48
C PHE A 73 -10.86 7.42 -9.93
N LEU A 74 -10.04 6.63 -10.62
CA LEU A 74 -8.64 6.43 -10.24
C LEU A 74 -7.81 7.72 -10.33
N LYS A 75 -8.01 8.53 -11.37
CA LYS A 75 -7.35 9.83 -11.52
C LYS A 75 -7.64 10.73 -10.32
N GLN A 76 -8.91 10.80 -9.90
CA GLN A 76 -9.32 11.57 -8.72
C GLN A 76 -8.67 11.03 -7.43
N CYS A 77 -8.70 9.72 -7.20
CA CYS A 77 -8.07 9.07 -6.05
C CYS A 77 -6.54 9.32 -5.98
N LEU A 78 -5.88 9.31 -7.13
CA LEU A 78 -4.43 9.42 -7.26
C LEU A 78 -3.93 10.86 -7.47
N THR A 79 -4.79 11.86 -7.25
CA THR A 79 -4.41 13.28 -7.30
C THR A 79 -3.23 13.52 -6.37
N VAL A 80 -2.10 13.96 -6.93
CA VAL A 80 -0.82 14.10 -6.22
C VAL A 80 -0.91 15.16 -5.13
N ASP A 81 -1.49 16.31 -5.47
CA ASP A 81 -1.68 17.42 -4.55
C ASP A 81 -2.76 17.06 -3.51
N PRO A 82 -2.41 16.94 -2.22
CA PRO A 82 -3.37 16.54 -1.20
C PRO A 82 -4.47 17.57 -0.99
N THR A 83 -4.23 18.86 -1.29
CA THR A 83 -5.23 19.93 -1.13
C THR A 83 -6.30 19.90 -2.20
N LYS A 84 -5.98 19.33 -3.37
CA LYS A 84 -6.89 19.18 -4.51
C LYS A 84 -7.52 17.79 -4.57
N ARG A 85 -7.02 16.84 -3.78
CA ARG A 85 -7.53 15.48 -3.75
C ARG A 85 -8.94 15.45 -3.15
N PRO A 86 -9.94 14.91 -3.88
CA PRO A 86 -11.27 14.77 -3.33
C PRO A 86 -11.30 13.91 -2.06
N THR A 87 -12.24 14.21 -1.19
CA THR A 87 -12.49 13.41 0.02
C THR A 87 -13.11 12.06 -0.32
N ALA A 88 -12.99 11.10 0.59
CA ALA A 88 -13.63 9.80 0.42
C ALA A 88 -15.16 9.92 0.22
N GLN A 89 -15.81 10.86 0.90
CA GLN A 89 -17.24 11.09 0.78
C GLN A 89 -17.64 11.59 -0.62
N GLU A 90 -16.84 12.49 -1.21
CA GLU A 90 -17.05 12.96 -2.58
C GLU A 90 -16.81 11.84 -3.60
N LEU A 91 -15.75 11.04 -3.41
CA LEU A 91 -15.42 9.90 -4.28
C LEU A 91 -16.49 8.80 -4.26
N LEU A 92 -17.17 8.59 -3.13
CA LEU A 92 -18.29 7.64 -3.06
C LEU A 92 -19.49 8.04 -3.93
N ALA A 93 -19.63 9.33 -4.26
CA ALA A 93 -20.68 9.80 -5.15
C ALA A 93 -20.32 9.68 -6.65
N HIS A 94 -19.12 9.20 -6.97
CA HIS A 94 -18.64 9.06 -8.35
C HIS A 94 -19.46 8.04 -9.15
N PRO A 95 -19.77 8.29 -10.45
CA PRO A 95 -20.55 7.39 -11.31
C PRO A 95 -20.08 5.93 -11.28
N PHE A 96 -18.75 5.71 -11.33
CA PHE A 96 -18.15 4.38 -11.23
C PHE A 96 -18.66 3.54 -10.04
N LEU A 97 -18.86 4.15 -8.87
CA LEU A 97 -19.34 3.45 -7.67
C LEU A 97 -20.86 3.54 -7.51
N ARG A 98 -21.46 4.68 -7.86
CA ARG A 98 -22.90 4.92 -7.72
C ARG A 98 -23.73 4.06 -8.66
N ASP A 99 -23.26 3.92 -9.90
CA ASP A 99 -23.99 3.25 -10.97
C ASP A 99 -23.52 1.79 -11.14
N ALA A 100 -22.62 1.33 -10.26
CA ALA A 100 -22.20 -0.06 -10.20
C ALA A 100 -23.41 -0.96 -9.94
N PRO A 101 -23.65 -1.99 -10.77
CA PRO A 101 -24.76 -2.91 -10.55
C PRO A 101 -24.56 -3.57 -9.18
N ASP A 102 -25.57 -3.43 -8.33
CA ASP A 102 -25.58 -3.99 -6.98
C ASP A 102 -25.47 -5.51 -7.12
N THR A 103 -24.25 -6.04 -7.10
CA THR A 103 -23.98 -7.46 -7.37
C THR A 103 -24.32 -8.30 -6.14
N ARG A 104 -25.32 -7.88 -5.36
CA ARG A 104 -25.97 -8.66 -4.30
C ARG A 104 -26.83 -9.75 -4.94
N VAL A 105 -26.21 -10.57 -5.79
CA VAL A 105 -26.71 -11.88 -6.13
C VAL A 105 -26.53 -12.73 -4.87
N GLY A 106 -27.65 -12.93 -4.16
CA GLY A 106 -27.82 -14.03 -3.23
C GLY A 106 -27.62 -13.68 -1.76
N SER A 107 -28.74 -13.72 -1.04
CA SER A 107 -28.80 -14.27 0.31
C SER A 107 -28.16 -15.67 0.32
N GLY A 108 -26.84 -15.74 0.42
CA GLY A 108 -26.06 -16.95 0.63
C GLY A 108 -25.33 -16.81 1.96
N SER A 109 -25.70 -17.67 2.90
CA SER A 109 -25.10 -17.86 4.23
C SER A 109 -23.64 -17.39 4.35
N VAL A 110 -23.40 -16.49 5.30
CA VAL A 110 -22.08 -16.26 5.90
C VAL A 110 -21.42 -17.63 6.15
N PRO A 111 -20.25 -17.94 5.57
CA PRO A 111 -19.50 -19.12 5.94
C PRO A 111 -19.18 -18.98 7.43
N GLN A 112 -19.86 -19.78 8.27
CA GLN A 112 -19.48 -19.91 9.66
C GLN A 112 -18.02 -20.37 9.68
N HIS A 113 -17.16 -19.51 10.22
CA HIS A 113 -15.82 -19.88 10.65
C HIS A 113 -15.92 -21.18 11.45
N PRO A 114 -15.16 -22.24 11.13
CA PRO A 114 -15.14 -23.43 11.95
C PRO A 114 -14.66 -23.01 13.34
N GLN A 115 -15.60 -23.04 14.29
CA GLN A 115 -15.32 -22.92 15.70
C GLN A 115 -14.37 -24.09 16.02
N GLN A 116 -13.09 -23.78 16.22
CA GLN A 116 -12.14 -24.75 16.73
C GLN A 116 -12.75 -25.34 17.99
N GLN A 117 -13.08 -26.63 17.92
CA GLN A 117 -13.48 -27.40 19.08
C GLN A 117 -12.29 -27.35 20.04
N SER A 118 -12.42 -26.51 21.06
CA SER A 118 -11.64 -26.62 22.29
C SER A 118 -12.07 -27.93 22.96
N GLY A 119 -11.54 -29.04 22.46
CA GLY A 119 -11.60 -30.32 23.13
C GLY A 119 -10.83 -30.18 24.43
N SER A 120 -11.55 -29.98 25.53
CA SER A 120 -11.02 -30.09 26.88
C SER A 120 -10.39 -31.47 27.06
N PRO A 121 -9.08 -31.59 27.36
CA PRO A 121 -8.53 -32.86 27.79
C PRO A 121 -9.01 -33.13 29.23
N LYS A 122 -9.77 -34.22 29.34
CA LYS A 122 -10.14 -34.90 30.59
C LYS A 122 -8.93 -34.99 31.52
N GLY A 123 -9.14 -34.57 32.77
CA GLY A 123 -8.22 -34.86 33.86
C GLY A 123 -8.01 -36.37 33.98
N ALA A 124 -6.78 -36.79 33.72
CA ALA A 124 -6.29 -38.13 34.03
C ALA A 124 -5.34 -38.00 35.23
N GLN A 125 -5.71 -38.67 36.29
CA GLN A 125 -4.96 -38.82 37.53
C GLN A 125 -3.65 -39.57 37.26
N GLY A 126 -2.55 -39.04 37.77
CA GLY A 126 -1.29 -39.75 38.03
C GLY A 126 -0.67 -39.01 39.22
N GLY A 127 -0.53 -39.61 40.40
CA GLY A 127 0.21 -40.84 40.64
C GLY A 127 1.62 -40.41 41.06
N ALA A 128 1.80 -40.21 42.37
CA ALA A 128 3.07 -39.79 42.98
C ALA A 128 4.20 -40.77 42.62
N PRO A 129 5.43 -40.30 42.33
CA PRO A 129 6.58 -41.19 42.23
C PRO A 129 7.10 -41.57 43.63
N PRO A 130 7.52 -42.82 43.85
CA PRO A 130 8.20 -43.22 45.08
C PRO A 130 9.63 -42.68 45.11
N THR A 131 10.03 -42.20 46.29
CA THR A 131 11.40 -41.98 46.74
C THR A 131 12.10 -43.31 47.03
N ASP A 132 13.28 -43.54 46.45
CA ASP A 132 14.33 -44.49 46.91
C ASP A 132 15.58 -44.17 46.05
N ASP A 133 16.62 -43.55 46.62
CA ASP A 133 17.86 -44.16 47.12
C ASP A 133 18.99 -44.29 46.07
N ALA A 134 19.99 -43.41 46.19
CA ALA A 134 21.44 -43.66 46.11
C ALA A 134 22.24 -42.35 46.19
#